data_AF-A0A4V2MV07-F1
#
_entry.id   AF-A0A4V2MV07-F1
#
_cell.length_a   1.000
_cell.length_b   1.000
_cell.length_c   1.000
_cell.angle_alpha   90.00
_cell.angle_beta   90.00
_cell.angle_gamma   90.00
#
_symmetry.space_group_name_H-M   'P 1'
#
loop_
_entity.id
_entity.type
_entity.pdbx_description
1 polymer ?
#
loop_
_entity_poly.entity_id
_entity_poly.type
_entity_poly.pdbx_seq_one_letter_code
_entity_poly.pdbx_strand_id
1 'polypeptide(L)'
;MPPENDHQPPAESQDIPGSGAGSAPGFPPHEDADGPSAKEPRDPSKKKRAKENSGNDDEKKDPVAADSVSRRIAAVLEIGLQPPLDEAEIFRLVMYGRTSSVPSEETKAMGRILRGFGIMDLNIWRNLFATHAHDARTHDDMREELRQIDELVDLGDRLIMREQEIKRLLNEGDAASYGLFTLRQVEGLKFAKDWKATAGRGSRKFKQSYNERIFALHHIELREMTPQQLSEALTTGGAWDDMFTHWKRQNEITVTTRNQILTLYNACGAVVLLDAIWDIRTHRTKGFPELCDAVYESLIANADPKDEHPLALTRFHENTCTLIALVLKRLNLPEIRAHVLAFLQEHPPSFTLAH
;
A
#
# COMPACT_ATOMS: atom_id res chain seq x y z
N MET A 1 -31.57 2.78 69.29
CA MET A 1 -31.35 3.93 68.39
C MET A 1 -30.12 3.67 67.54
N PRO A 2 -30.29 3.16 66.32
CA PRO A 2 -29.29 3.20 65.27
C PRO A 2 -29.52 4.41 64.32
N PRO A 3 -28.47 4.93 63.65
CA PRO A 3 -28.55 6.17 62.90
C PRO A 3 -29.12 5.98 61.49
N GLU A 4 -29.63 7.10 60.99
CA GLU A 4 -30.31 7.34 59.72
C GLU A 4 -29.48 6.96 58.49
N ASN A 5 -30.14 6.29 57.53
CA ASN A 5 -29.63 6.05 56.18
C ASN A 5 -30.20 7.14 55.28
N ASP A 6 -29.36 8.08 54.88
CA ASP A 6 -29.71 9.11 53.88
C ASP A 6 -29.87 8.49 52.49
N HIS A 7 -31.07 8.62 51.96
CA HIS A 7 -31.41 8.33 50.57
C HIS A 7 -30.84 9.42 49.65
N GLN A 8 -29.84 9.08 48.85
CA GLN A 8 -29.49 9.80 47.63
C GLN A 8 -30.35 9.32 46.45
N PRO A 9 -30.98 10.21 45.67
CA PRO A 9 -31.65 9.85 44.42
C PRO A 9 -30.65 9.63 43.26
N PRO A 10 -31.03 8.88 42.22
CA PRO A 10 -30.13 8.48 41.14
C PRO A 10 -29.81 9.63 40.19
N ALA A 11 -28.56 9.67 39.74
CA ALA A 11 -28.09 10.58 38.69
C ALA A 11 -28.70 10.21 37.34
N GLU A 12 -29.20 11.23 36.65
CA GLU A 12 -29.75 11.19 35.31
C GLU A 12 -28.70 10.71 34.29
N SER A 13 -29.08 9.68 33.54
CA SER A 13 -28.40 9.18 32.34
C SER A 13 -28.54 10.21 31.23
N GLN A 14 -27.46 10.93 30.91
CA GLN A 14 -27.40 11.75 29.70
C GLN A 14 -27.09 10.87 28.48
N ASP A 15 -28.03 10.86 27.56
CA ASP A 15 -27.93 10.27 26.23
C ASP A 15 -26.72 10.82 25.47
N ILE A 16 -25.80 9.92 25.09
CA ILE A 16 -24.71 10.23 24.16
C ILE A 16 -25.27 10.04 22.73
N PRO A 17 -25.29 11.07 21.88
CA PRO A 17 -25.73 10.95 20.50
C PRO A 17 -24.74 10.11 19.69
N GLY A 18 -25.31 9.25 18.83
CA GLY A 18 -24.63 8.16 18.15
C GLY A 18 -23.47 8.58 17.26
N SER A 19 -22.34 7.90 17.48
CA SER A 19 -21.20 7.90 16.57
C SER A 19 -21.60 7.22 15.27
N GLY A 20 -21.63 7.99 14.19
CA GLY A 20 -21.80 7.49 12.82
C GLY A 20 -20.60 6.63 12.43
N ALA A 21 -20.79 5.31 12.44
CA ALA A 21 -19.85 4.36 11.86
C ALA A 21 -19.74 4.63 10.36
N GLY A 22 -18.59 5.17 9.94
CA GLY A 22 -18.22 5.26 8.54
C GLY A 22 -18.17 3.87 7.93
N SER A 23 -18.97 3.65 6.90
CA SER A 23 -19.04 2.40 6.15
C SER A 23 -17.67 2.06 5.57
N ALA A 24 -17.11 0.93 5.98
CA ALA A 24 -16.03 0.28 5.24
C ALA A 24 -16.52 -0.04 3.81
N PRO A 25 -15.68 0.10 2.76
CA PRO A 25 -16.05 -0.35 1.42
C PRO A 25 -16.25 -1.86 1.47
N GLY A 26 -17.52 -2.28 1.41
CA GLY A 26 -17.92 -3.68 1.39
C GLY A 26 -17.38 -4.39 0.17
N PHE A 27 -16.79 -5.57 0.40
CA PHE A 27 -16.69 -6.58 -0.63
C PHE A 27 -18.10 -6.98 -1.07
N PRO A 28 -18.37 -7.19 -2.37
CA PRO A 28 -19.68 -7.66 -2.81
C PRO A 28 -19.95 -9.05 -2.20
N PRO A 29 -21.16 -9.30 -1.67
CA PRO A 29 -21.53 -10.61 -1.19
C PRO A 29 -21.58 -11.60 -2.37
N HIS A 30 -21.02 -12.78 -2.16
CA HIS A 30 -21.31 -13.94 -2.99
C HIS A 30 -22.78 -14.32 -2.77
N GLU A 31 -23.64 -13.99 -3.72
CA GLU A 31 -24.95 -14.61 -3.84
C GLU A 31 -24.78 -15.95 -4.56
N ASP A 32 -25.06 -17.02 -3.81
CA ASP A 32 -25.40 -18.33 -4.35
C ASP A 32 -26.66 -18.20 -5.21
N ALA A 33 -26.52 -18.48 -6.51
CA ALA A 33 -27.65 -18.62 -7.42
C ALA A 33 -27.59 -20.00 -8.09
N ASP A 34 -28.56 -20.82 -7.70
CA ASP A 34 -28.93 -22.09 -8.31
C ASP A 34 -29.16 -22.00 -9.83
N GLY A 35 -28.69 -23.01 -10.55
CA GLY A 35 -29.42 -23.59 -11.69
C GLY A 35 -28.97 -23.21 -13.10
N PRO A 36 -28.67 -24.20 -13.98
CA PRO A 36 -28.02 -23.97 -15.27
C PRO A 36 -29.03 -23.61 -16.37
N SER A 37 -28.80 -22.49 -17.05
CA SER A 37 -29.40 -22.24 -18.37
C SER A 37 -28.45 -22.73 -19.45
N ALA A 38 -28.83 -23.81 -20.11
CA ALA A 38 -28.12 -24.42 -21.23
C ALA A 38 -27.87 -23.38 -22.33
N LYS A 39 -26.61 -22.96 -22.50
CA LYS A 39 -26.16 -22.22 -23.67
C LYS A 39 -25.64 -23.19 -24.72
N GLU A 40 -26.22 -23.08 -25.91
CA GLU A 40 -25.87 -23.81 -27.13
C GLU A 40 -24.36 -23.79 -27.42
N PRO A 41 -23.84 -24.85 -28.08
CA PRO A 41 -22.43 -24.93 -28.44
C PRO A 41 -22.07 -23.83 -29.46
N ARG A 42 -21.14 -22.95 -29.08
CA ARG A 42 -20.53 -21.97 -29.98
C ARG A 42 -19.65 -22.68 -31.01
N ASP A 43 -20.05 -22.55 -32.27
CA ASP A 43 -19.33 -23.00 -33.47
C ASP A 43 -17.92 -22.35 -33.55
N PRO A 44 -16.82 -23.15 -33.54
CA PRO A 44 -15.45 -22.64 -33.60
C PRO A 44 -15.01 -22.13 -34.99
N SER A 45 -15.88 -22.11 -36.01
CA SER A 45 -15.49 -21.81 -37.40
C SER A 45 -15.44 -20.33 -37.80
N LYS A 46 -15.71 -19.36 -36.90
CA LYS A 46 -15.73 -17.91 -37.24
C LYS A 46 -14.57 -17.05 -36.71
N LYS A 47 -13.36 -17.60 -36.55
CA LYS A 47 -12.13 -16.80 -36.31
C LYS A 47 -11.30 -16.63 -37.60
N LYS A 48 -11.83 -15.91 -38.59
CA LYS A 48 -11.02 -15.39 -39.71
C LYS A 48 -11.73 -14.24 -40.44
N ARG A 49 -11.39 -13.00 -40.06
CA ARG A 49 -11.31 -11.76 -40.88
C ARG A 49 -11.65 -10.52 -40.04
N ALA A 50 -10.61 -9.76 -39.71
CA ALA A 50 -10.59 -8.29 -39.69
C ALA A 50 -9.22 -7.88 -39.12
N LYS A 51 -8.19 -7.93 -39.96
CA LYS A 51 -6.86 -7.38 -39.68
C LYS A 51 -6.48 -6.56 -40.90
N GLU A 52 -7.02 -5.35 -40.99
CA GLU A 52 -6.62 -4.30 -41.94
C GLU A 52 -7.44 -3.03 -41.62
N ASN A 53 -7.00 -2.32 -40.58
CA ASN A 53 -7.10 -0.88 -40.39
C ASN A 53 -6.50 -0.54 -39.00
N SER A 54 -5.18 -0.70 -38.86
CA SER A 54 -4.45 0.03 -37.80
C SER A 54 -4.10 1.40 -38.38
N GLY A 55 -5.12 2.24 -38.47
CA GLY A 55 -4.94 3.67 -38.63
C GLY A 55 -4.17 4.20 -37.42
N ASN A 56 -3.29 5.16 -37.71
CA ASN A 56 -2.45 5.88 -36.79
C ASN A 56 -3.30 6.55 -35.69
N ASP A 57 -3.61 5.82 -34.60
CA ASP A 57 -4.13 6.38 -33.36
C ASP A 57 -2.98 7.02 -32.56
N ASP A 58 -2.30 7.97 -33.21
CA ASP A 58 -1.43 8.92 -32.52
C ASP A 58 -2.30 9.75 -31.59
N GLU A 59 -2.35 9.31 -30.33
CA GLU A 59 -2.35 10.14 -29.13
C GLU A 59 -3.03 11.51 -29.25
N LYS A 60 -4.35 11.55 -29.42
CA LYS A 60 -5.11 12.69 -28.90
C LYS A 60 -5.14 12.59 -27.38
N LYS A 61 -4.02 12.93 -26.73
CA LYS A 61 -4.00 13.18 -25.27
C LYS A 61 -5.07 14.21 -24.97
N ASP A 62 -6.08 13.78 -24.22
CA ASP A 62 -7.24 14.58 -23.87
C ASP A 62 -6.76 15.84 -23.12
N PRO A 63 -6.89 17.06 -23.69
CA PRO A 63 -6.28 18.27 -23.13
C PRO A 63 -6.79 18.58 -21.72
N VAL A 64 -8.00 18.12 -21.39
CA VAL A 64 -8.61 18.24 -20.05
C VAL A 64 -7.85 17.42 -19.00
N ALA A 65 -7.33 16.25 -19.36
CA ALA A 65 -6.60 15.39 -18.45
C ALA A 65 -5.20 15.94 -18.14
N ALA A 66 -4.50 16.48 -19.15
CA ALA A 66 -3.20 17.13 -18.96
C ALA A 66 -3.32 18.37 -18.06
N ASP A 67 -4.34 19.21 -18.30
CA ASP A 67 -4.65 20.36 -17.47
C ASP A 67 -4.97 19.98 -16.01
N SER A 68 -5.58 18.81 -15.79
CA SER A 68 -5.86 18.32 -14.43
C SER A 68 -4.59 17.90 -13.67
N VAL A 69 -3.57 17.33 -14.33
CA VAL A 69 -2.33 16.91 -13.66
C VAL A 69 -1.47 18.12 -13.33
N SER A 70 -1.32 19.07 -14.26
CA SER A 70 -0.59 20.33 -14.02
C SER A 70 -1.16 21.12 -12.84
N ARG A 71 -2.49 21.20 -12.71
CA ARG A 71 -3.13 21.82 -11.54
C ARG A 71 -2.81 21.12 -10.23
N ARG A 72 -2.76 19.78 -10.23
CA ARG A 72 -2.36 19.01 -9.04
C ARG A 72 -0.89 19.24 -8.70
N ILE A 73 0.00 19.27 -9.68
CA ILE A 73 1.43 19.60 -9.46
C ILE A 73 1.56 20.99 -8.82
N ALA A 74 0.86 22.00 -9.35
CA ALA A 74 0.87 23.34 -8.76
C ALA A 74 0.40 23.32 -7.29
N ALA A 75 -0.67 22.58 -6.99
CA ALA A 75 -1.16 22.42 -5.62
C ALA A 75 -0.16 21.68 -4.70
N VAL A 76 0.55 20.66 -5.21
CA VAL A 76 1.63 19.99 -4.47
C VAL A 76 2.72 20.99 -4.08
N LEU A 77 3.17 21.81 -5.03
CA LEU A 77 4.21 22.81 -4.81
C LEU A 77 3.75 23.88 -3.82
N GLU A 78 2.51 24.36 -3.95
CA GLU A 78 1.93 25.32 -3.00
C GLU A 78 1.87 24.76 -1.58
N ILE A 79 1.43 23.51 -1.41
CA ILE A 79 1.46 22.84 -0.10
C ILE A 79 2.89 22.71 0.40
N GLY A 80 3.84 22.38 -0.48
CA GLY A 80 5.26 22.27 -0.16
C GLY A 80 5.91 23.53 0.41
N LEU A 81 5.34 24.72 0.13
CA LEU A 81 5.80 26.01 0.68
C LEU A 81 5.30 26.28 2.10
N GLN A 82 4.41 25.46 2.63
CA GLN A 82 3.90 25.61 4.00
C GLN A 82 4.96 25.18 5.03
N PRO A 83 4.85 25.60 6.31
CA PRO A 83 5.77 25.17 7.36
C PRO A 83 5.84 23.64 7.50
N PRO A 84 6.93 23.05 8.03
CA PRO A 84 7.00 21.61 8.29
C PRO A 84 5.83 21.09 9.12
N LEU A 85 5.50 19.81 8.97
CA LEU A 85 4.38 19.20 9.71
C LEU A 85 4.65 19.22 11.21
N ASP A 86 3.66 19.67 11.97
CA ASP A 86 3.69 19.62 13.44
C ASP A 86 3.26 18.23 13.98
N GLU A 87 3.42 18.02 15.28
CA GLU A 87 3.10 16.75 15.94
C GLU A 87 1.63 16.36 15.82
N ALA A 88 0.71 17.35 15.81
CA ALA A 88 -0.72 17.09 15.71
C ALA A 88 -1.13 16.70 14.28
N GLU A 89 -0.51 17.30 13.26
CA GLU A 89 -0.64 16.89 11.86
C GLU A 89 -0.11 15.47 11.65
N ILE A 90 1.08 15.14 12.18
CA ILE A 90 1.64 13.79 12.05
C ILE A 90 0.77 12.78 12.80
N PHE A 91 0.33 13.09 14.02
CA PHE A 91 -0.58 12.22 14.77
C PHE A 91 -1.87 11.93 13.97
N ARG A 92 -2.49 12.96 13.39
CA ARG A 92 -3.70 12.78 12.58
C ARG A 92 -3.43 11.92 11.34
N LEU A 93 -2.29 12.13 10.70
CA LEU A 93 -1.86 11.37 9.53
C LEU A 93 -1.76 9.87 9.83
N VAL A 94 -1.11 9.55 10.95
CA VAL A 94 -0.84 8.18 11.41
C VAL A 94 -2.12 7.51 11.90
N MET A 95 -2.96 8.22 12.65
CA MET A 95 -4.08 7.61 13.39
C MET A 95 -5.41 7.60 12.62
N TYR A 96 -5.69 8.61 11.80
CA TYR A 96 -7.01 8.75 11.15
C TYR A 96 -6.98 8.46 9.65
N GLY A 97 -5.80 8.32 9.06
CA GLY A 97 -5.63 7.99 7.66
C GLY A 97 -6.30 9.00 6.72
N ARG A 98 -7.00 8.49 5.69
CA ARG A 98 -7.54 9.29 4.58
C ARG A 98 -8.85 9.98 4.98
N THR A 99 -8.97 11.27 4.67
CA THR A 99 -10.19 12.06 4.94
C THR A 99 -10.89 12.56 3.68
N SER A 100 -10.28 12.38 2.51
CA SER A 100 -10.82 12.81 1.22
C SER A 100 -10.56 11.80 0.10
N SER A 101 -10.91 12.16 -1.13
CA SER A 101 -10.72 11.30 -2.31
C SER A 101 -9.24 10.99 -2.56
N VAL A 102 -8.96 9.85 -3.18
CA VAL A 102 -7.58 9.41 -3.49
C VAL A 102 -6.77 10.48 -4.26
N PRO A 103 -7.28 11.13 -5.32
CA PRO A 103 -6.50 12.17 -6.01
C PRO A 103 -6.13 13.35 -5.11
N SER A 104 -7.05 13.75 -4.24
CA SER A 104 -6.84 14.84 -3.27
C SER A 104 -5.82 14.43 -2.22
N GLU A 105 -5.96 13.24 -1.62
CA GLU A 105 -5.00 12.74 -0.63
C GLU A 105 -3.61 12.51 -1.22
N GLU A 106 -3.48 11.98 -2.44
CA GLU A 106 -2.19 11.88 -3.12
C GLU A 106 -1.52 13.25 -3.28
N THR A 107 -2.29 14.27 -3.67
CA THR A 107 -1.79 15.65 -3.84
C THR A 107 -1.31 16.20 -2.50
N LYS A 108 -2.11 16.03 -1.43
CA LYS A 108 -1.72 16.46 -0.08
C LYS A 108 -0.48 15.72 0.41
N ALA A 109 -0.41 14.41 0.18
CA ALA A 109 0.70 13.58 0.62
C ALA A 109 2.02 13.93 -0.07
N MET A 110 1.97 14.19 -1.37
CA MET A 110 3.12 14.72 -2.11
C MET A 110 3.56 16.08 -1.56
N GLY A 111 2.62 16.98 -1.26
CA GLY A 111 2.93 18.25 -0.61
C GLY A 111 3.54 18.08 0.79
N ARG A 112 3.06 17.12 1.59
CA ARG A 112 3.62 16.78 2.91
C ARG A 112 5.07 16.30 2.81
N ILE A 113 5.42 15.54 1.77
CA ILE A 113 6.81 15.15 1.51
C ILE A 113 7.70 16.38 1.33
N LEU A 114 7.24 17.38 0.56
CA LEU A 114 8.00 18.62 0.33
C LEU A 114 8.10 19.50 1.59
N ARG A 115 7.03 19.59 2.40
CA ARG A 115 7.04 20.34 3.69
C ARG A 115 8.04 19.77 4.69
N GLY A 116 8.19 18.44 4.70
CA GLY A 116 8.96 17.71 5.70
C GLY A 116 8.36 17.79 7.11
N PHE A 117 9.17 17.46 8.12
CA PHE A 117 8.73 17.30 9.52
C PHE A 117 9.39 18.31 10.44
N GLY A 118 8.61 18.91 11.33
CA GLY A 118 9.10 19.87 12.33
C GLY A 118 9.94 19.23 13.43
N ILE A 119 10.48 20.08 14.30
CA ILE A 119 11.18 19.65 15.52
C ILE A 119 10.17 18.98 16.45
N MET A 120 10.52 17.81 16.98
CA MET A 120 9.61 16.99 17.80
C MET A 120 9.73 17.31 19.30
N ASP A 121 8.65 17.80 19.92
CA ASP A 121 8.51 17.85 21.38
C ASP A 121 7.98 16.51 21.92
N LEU A 122 8.84 15.77 22.62
CA LEU A 122 8.53 14.47 23.20
C LEU A 122 7.33 14.49 24.17
N ASN A 123 7.04 15.61 24.83
CA ASN A 123 5.90 15.74 25.73
C ASN A 123 4.58 15.82 24.96
N ILE A 124 4.54 16.57 23.86
CA ILE A 124 3.37 16.66 22.98
C ILE A 124 3.04 15.27 22.42
N TRP A 125 4.05 14.59 21.88
CA TRP A 125 3.92 13.20 21.40
C TRP A 125 3.39 12.24 22.46
N ARG A 126 3.91 12.30 23.68
CA ARG A 126 3.43 11.45 24.78
C ARG A 126 1.94 11.68 25.03
N ASN A 127 1.50 12.93 25.02
CA ASN A 127 0.10 13.27 25.29
C ASN A 127 -0.83 12.84 24.14
N LEU A 128 -0.42 13.05 22.88
CA LEU A 128 -1.21 12.67 21.71
C LEU A 128 -1.45 11.15 21.61
N PHE A 129 -0.42 10.35 21.92
CA PHE A 129 -0.50 8.89 21.80
C PHE A 129 -0.98 8.18 23.09
N ALA A 130 -1.17 8.90 24.19
CA ALA A 130 -1.50 8.30 25.50
C ALA A 130 -2.74 7.40 25.47
N THR A 131 -3.73 7.73 24.65
CA THR A 131 -4.99 6.97 24.52
C THR A 131 -4.96 5.89 23.43
N HIS A 132 -3.87 5.78 22.67
CA HIS A 132 -3.75 4.89 21.50
C HIS A 132 -2.62 3.85 21.66
N ALA A 133 -1.96 3.82 22.83
CA ALA A 133 -1.05 2.74 23.17
C ALA A 133 -1.86 1.48 23.44
N HIS A 134 -1.84 0.53 22.50
CA HIS A 134 -2.53 -0.76 22.65
C HIS A 134 -1.67 -1.76 23.43
N ASP A 135 -2.30 -2.78 24.02
CA ASP A 135 -1.60 -3.88 24.69
C ASP A 135 -0.87 -4.69 23.60
N ALA A 136 0.47 -4.73 23.66
CA ALA A 136 1.39 -5.18 22.61
C ALA A 136 1.34 -6.68 22.26
N ARG A 137 0.33 -7.39 22.76
CA ARG A 137 0.34 -8.85 22.71
C ARG A 137 0.10 -9.30 21.28
N THR A 138 0.97 -10.19 20.81
CA THR A 138 0.95 -10.95 19.54
C THR A 138 1.55 -10.31 18.28
N HIS A 139 2.68 -9.60 18.39
CA HIS A 139 3.50 -9.25 17.19
C HIS A 139 4.81 -10.05 17.02
N ASP A 140 5.26 -10.78 18.04
CA ASP A 140 6.50 -11.59 17.98
C ASP A 140 6.41 -12.70 16.93
N ASP A 141 5.32 -13.46 16.95
CA ASP A 141 5.11 -14.58 16.02
C ASP A 141 5.13 -14.09 14.56
N MET A 142 4.48 -12.95 14.29
CA MET A 142 4.48 -12.34 12.96
C MET A 142 5.87 -11.94 12.50
N ARG A 143 6.70 -11.36 13.38
CA ARG A 143 8.06 -10.96 13.02
C ARG A 143 8.91 -12.18 12.64
N GLU A 144 8.79 -13.27 13.40
CA GLU A 144 9.54 -14.50 13.13
C GLU A 144 9.12 -15.15 11.81
N GLU A 145 7.83 -15.19 11.51
CA GLU A 145 7.32 -15.65 10.20
C GLU A 145 7.86 -14.80 9.05
N LEU A 146 7.84 -13.47 9.19
CA LEU A 146 8.39 -12.56 8.18
C LEU A 146 9.89 -12.77 7.95
N ARG A 147 10.65 -13.02 9.02
CA ARG A 147 12.08 -13.32 8.96
C ARG A 147 12.33 -14.63 8.20
N GLN A 148 11.53 -15.67 8.46
CA GLN A 148 11.65 -16.95 7.77
C GLN A 148 11.36 -16.83 6.26
N ILE A 149 10.45 -15.94 5.86
CA ILE A 149 10.20 -15.63 4.45
C ILE A 149 11.46 -15.00 3.81
N ASP A 150 12.13 -14.07 4.50
CA ASP A 150 13.34 -13.43 3.99
C ASP A 150 14.52 -14.41 3.82
N GLU A 151 14.57 -15.48 4.64
CA GLU A 151 15.57 -16.54 4.57
C GLU A 151 15.36 -17.54 3.41
N LEU A 152 14.22 -17.49 2.71
CA LEU A 152 13.96 -18.35 1.55
C LEU A 152 14.94 -18.04 0.41
N VAL A 153 15.65 -19.08 -0.03
CA VAL A 153 16.64 -19.03 -1.11
C VAL A 153 15.96 -18.91 -2.48
N ASP A 154 14.85 -19.64 -2.70
CA ASP A 154 14.11 -19.56 -3.95
C ASP A 154 13.27 -18.27 -4.00
N LEU A 155 13.52 -17.45 -5.02
CA LEU A 155 12.84 -16.18 -5.22
C LEU A 155 11.34 -16.35 -5.49
N GLY A 156 10.95 -17.42 -6.17
CA GLY A 156 9.55 -17.71 -6.49
C GLY A 156 8.76 -18.05 -5.23
N ASP A 157 9.29 -18.93 -4.40
CA ASP A 157 8.69 -19.30 -3.13
C ASP A 157 8.65 -18.11 -2.16
N ARG A 158 9.71 -17.30 -2.12
CA ARG A 158 9.73 -16.06 -1.33
C ARG A 158 8.64 -15.07 -1.74
N LEU A 159 8.46 -14.84 -3.04
CA LEU A 159 7.39 -14.00 -3.56
C LEU A 159 6.00 -14.54 -3.24
N ILE A 160 5.84 -15.88 -3.24
CA ILE A 160 4.56 -16.53 -2.93
C ILE A 160 4.21 -16.39 -1.46
N MET A 161 5.14 -16.76 -0.57
CA MET A 161 4.93 -16.67 0.88
C MET A 161 4.69 -15.23 1.30
N ARG A 162 5.44 -14.27 0.74
CA ARG A 162 5.23 -12.84 1.03
C ARG A 162 3.86 -12.33 0.55
N GLU A 163 3.37 -12.80 -0.59
CA GLU A 163 2.02 -12.45 -1.08
C GLU A 163 0.92 -12.98 -0.16
N GLN A 164 1.07 -14.21 0.33
CA GLN A 164 0.14 -14.79 1.31
C GLN A 164 0.14 -14.00 2.60
N GLU A 165 1.31 -13.59 3.06
CA GLU A 165 1.49 -12.87 4.30
C GLU A 165 0.94 -11.43 4.22
N ILE A 166 1.18 -10.73 3.11
CA ILE A 166 0.52 -9.45 2.83
C ILE A 166 -1.01 -9.60 2.88
N LYS A 167 -1.57 -10.67 2.31
CA LYS A 167 -3.01 -10.94 2.37
C LYS A 167 -3.49 -11.27 3.79
N ARG A 168 -2.70 -12.00 4.58
CA ARG A 168 -3.00 -12.28 5.99
C ARG A 168 -3.11 -10.98 6.78
N LEU A 169 -2.10 -10.11 6.70
CA LEU A 169 -2.06 -8.78 7.32
C LEU A 169 -3.17 -7.83 6.84
N LEU A 170 -3.75 -8.09 5.67
CA LEU A 170 -4.91 -7.35 5.16
C LEU A 170 -6.23 -7.80 5.77
N ASN A 171 -6.31 -9.07 6.17
CA ASN A 171 -7.50 -9.67 6.76
C ASN A 171 -7.56 -9.50 8.28
N GLU A 172 -6.42 -9.24 8.93
CA GLU A 172 -6.36 -8.90 10.37
C GLU A 172 -6.98 -7.52 10.60
N GLY A 173 -8.22 -7.54 11.10
CA GLY A 173 -9.25 -6.52 10.96
C GLY A 173 -9.10 -5.19 11.69
N ASP A 174 -7.94 -4.56 11.66
CA ASP A 174 -7.84 -3.12 11.94
C ASP A 174 -7.10 -2.42 10.80
N ALA A 175 -7.85 -2.07 9.75
CA ALA A 175 -7.33 -1.29 8.64
C ALA A 175 -6.79 0.07 9.07
N ALA A 176 -7.12 0.55 10.28
CA ALA A 176 -6.64 1.78 10.87
C ALA A 176 -5.40 1.58 11.78
N SER A 177 -4.99 0.33 12.06
CA SER A 177 -3.76 0.07 12.81
C SER A 177 -2.54 0.48 11.98
N TYR A 178 -1.90 1.57 12.40
CA TYR A 178 -0.67 2.07 11.78
C TYR A 178 0.46 1.03 11.80
N GLY A 179 0.55 0.19 12.84
CA GLY A 179 1.53 -0.89 12.92
C GLY A 179 1.38 -1.89 11.78
N LEU A 180 0.15 -2.38 11.57
CA LEU A 180 -0.15 -3.31 10.48
C LEU A 180 0.03 -2.65 9.11
N PHE A 181 -0.36 -1.38 8.96
CA PHE A 181 -0.05 -0.61 7.76
C PHE A 181 1.46 -0.60 7.47
N THR A 182 2.27 -0.28 8.46
CA THR A 182 3.73 -0.20 8.30
C THR A 182 4.33 -1.55 7.90
N LEU A 183 3.91 -2.64 8.55
CA LEU A 183 4.34 -4.00 8.20
C LEU A 183 3.97 -4.36 6.75
N ARG A 184 2.70 -4.17 6.38
CA ARG A 184 2.24 -4.43 5.00
C ARG A 184 3.01 -3.62 3.98
N GLN A 185 3.35 -2.38 4.32
CA GLN A 185 4.08 -1.50 3.42
C GLN A 185 5.53 -1.96 3.23
N VAL A 186 6.20 -2.37 4.31
CA VAL A 186 7.54 -3.00 4.27
C VAL A 186 7.53 -4.26 3.40
N GLU A 187 6.59 -5.17 3.63
CA GLU A 187 6.50 -6.39 2.83
C GLU A 187 6.11 -6.11 1.38
N GLY A 188 5.28 -5.10 1.12
CA GLY A 188 5.00 -4.61 -0.22
C GLY A 188 6.24 -4.09 -0.96
N LEU A 189 7.13 -3.38 -0.25
CA LEU A 189 8.40 -2.89 -0.80
C LEU A 189 9.38 -4.04 -1.07
N LYS A 190 9.53 -4.99 -0.13
CA LYS A 190 10.35 -6.20 -0.33
C LYS A 190 9.84 -7.02 -1.52
N PHE A 191 8.53 -7.20 -1.62
CA PHE A 191 7.89 -7.85 -2.77
C PHE A 191 8.25 -7.15 -4.07
N ALA A 192 8.12 -5.82 -4.15
CA ALA A 192 8.44 -5.07 -5.35
C ALA A 192 9.92 -5.19 -5.73
N LYS A 193 10.84 -5.17 -4.76
CA LYS A 193 12.27 -5.36 -4.98
C LYS A 193 12.57 -6.74 -5.57
N ASP A 194 12.03 -7.79 -4.96
CA ASP A 194 12.15 -9.17 -5.45
C ASP A 194 11.52 -9.35 -6.83
N TRP A 195 10.35 -8.78 -7.06
CA TRP A 195 9.66 -8.83 -8.34
C TRP A 195 10.48 -8.16 -9.45
N LYS A 196 11.08 -7.00 -9.18
CA LYS A 196 11.99 -6.33 -10.14
C LYS A 196 13.24 -7.16 -10.41
N ALA A 197 13.76 -7.90 -9.43
CA ALA A 197 14.91 -8.79 -9.60
C ALA A 197 14.63 -9.96 -10.58
N THR A 198 13.36 -10.28 -10.86
CA THR A 198 12.97 -11.30 -11.86
C THR A 198 13.07 -10.79 -13.31
N ALA A 199 13.46 -9.53 -13.53
CA ALA A 199 13.59 -8.96 -14.87
C ALA A 199 14.67 -9.68 -15.70
N GLY A 200 14.50 -9.70 -17.03
CA GLY A 200 15.44 -10.31 -17.97
C GLY A 200 14.89 -11.55 -18.68
N ARG A 201 15.80 -12.39 -19.18
CA ARG A 201 15.47 -13.60 -19.96
C ARG A 201 14.67 -14.57 -19.11
N GLY A 202 13.50 -14.99 -19.59
CA GLY A 202 12.62 -15.93 -18.89
C GLY A 202 11.63 -15.27 -17.91
N SER A 203 11.73 -13.96 -17.69
CA SER A 203 10.81 -13.21 -16.80
C SER A 203 9.34 -13.43 -17.10
N ARG A 204 8.95 -13.44 -18.40
CA ARG A 204 7.55 -13.71 -18.79
C ARG A 204 7.06 -15.09 -18.34
N LYS A 205 7.89 -16.13 -18.49
CA LYS A 205 7.54 -17.50 -18.09
C LYS A 205 7.47 -17.60 -16.57
N PHE A 206 8.43 -17.00 -15.87
CA PHE A 206 8.44 -16.93 -14.41
C PHE A 206 7.17 -16.26 -13.87
N LYS A 207 6.84 -15.06 -14.37
CA LYS A 207 5.67 -14.30 -13.94
C LYS A 207 4.36 -15.00 -14.27
N GLN A 208 4.29 -15.73 -15.39
CA GLN A 208 3.15 -16.59 -15.71
C GLN A 208 3.02 -17.69 -14.65
N SER A 209 4.08 -18.46 -14.39
CA SER A 209 4.08 -19.54 -13.41
C SER A 209 3.77 -19.05 -11.99
N TYR A 210 4.30 -17.89 -11.59
CA TYR A 210 3.97 -17.24 -10.33
C TYR A 210 2.46 -16.96 -10.21
N ASN A 211 1.87 -16.33 -11.23
CA ASN A 211 0.44 -16.01 -11.23
C ASN A 211 -0.42 -17.27 -11.18
N GLU A 212 -0.08 -18.30 -11.96
CA GLU A 212 -0.77 -19.60 -11.93
C GLU A 212 -0.71 -20.22 -10.54
N ARG A 213 0.48 -20.24 -9.89
CA ARG A 213 0.66 -20.78 -8.54
C ARG A 213 -0.16 -20.00 -7.49
N ILE A 214 -0.09 -18.67 -7.48
CA ILE A 214 -0.89 -17.87 -6.54
C ILE A 214 -2.38 -18.08 -6.75
N PHE A 215 -2.84 -18.11 -7.99
CA PHE A 215 -4.24 -18.37 -8.28
C PHE A 215 -4.67 -19.74 -7.77
N ALA A 216 -3.89 -20.79 -8.05
CA ALA A 216 -4.16 -22.13 -7.54
C ALA A 216 -4.21 -22.18 -6.01
N LEU A 217 -3.38 -21.41 -5.30
CA LEU A 217 -3.44 -21.32 -3.83
C LEU A 217 -4.78 -20.78 -3.32
N HIS A 218 -5.60 -20.10 -4.13
CA HIS A 218 -6.94 -19.66 -3.73
C HIS A 218 -8.07 -20.65 -4.08
N HIS A 219 -7.77 -21.71 -4.85
CA HIS A 219 -8.77 -22.65 -5.37
C HIS A 219 -8.35 -24.09 -5.09
N ILE A 220 -9.03 -24.75 -4.15
CA ILE A 220 -8.67 -26.09 -3.65
C ILE A 220 -8.54 -27.11 -4.81
N GLU A 221 -9.42 -27.01 -5.81
CA GLU A 221 -9.47 -27.88 -6.98
C GLU A 221 -8.22 -27.77 -7.87
N LEU A 222 -7.54 -26.62 -7.84
CA LEU A 222 -6.35 -26.34 -8.64
C LEU A 222 -5.05 -26.65 -7.88
N ARG A 223 -5.07 -26.71 -6.54
CA ARG A 223 -3.86 -26.89 -5.71
C ARG A 223 -3.15 -28.21 -5.97
N GLU A 224 -3.92 -29.26 -6.21
CA GLU A 224 -3.39 -30.62 -6.42
C GLU A 224 -3.03 -30.91 -7.88
N MET A 225 -3.25 -29.95 -8.80
CA MET A 225 -2.91 -30.12 -10.21
C MET A 225 -1.40 -30.06 -10.44
N THR A 226 -0.91 -30.91 -11.34
CA THR A 226 0.47 -30.77 -11.84
C THR A 226 0.63 -29.44 -12.59
N PRO A 227 1.86 -28.89 -12.71
CA PRO A 227 2.09 -27.63 -13.43
C PRO A 227 1.56 -27.64 -14.87
N GLN A 228 1.61 -28.78 -15.56
CA GLN A 228 1.07 -28.93 -16.90
C GLN A 228 -0.47 -28.86 -16.92
N GLN A 229 -1.13 -29.61 -16.03
CA GLN A 229 -2.59 -29.58 -15.90
C GLN A 229 -3.10 -28.20 -15.50
N LEU A 230 -2.40 -27.54 -14.57
CA LEU A 230 -2.74 -26.19 -14.14
C LEU A 230 -2.65 -25.21 -15.33
N SER A 231 -1.53 -25.21 -16.06
CA SER A 231 -1.37 -24.32 -17.21
C SER A 231 -2.41 -24.61 -18.30
N GLU A 232 -2.75 -25.87 -18.54
CA GLU A 232 -3.82 -26.26 -19.48
C GLU A 232 -5.20 -25.76 -19.04
N ALA A 233 -5.57 -25.98 -17.78
CA ALA A 233 -6.85 -25.53 -17.21
C ALA A 233 -7.01 -24.00 -17.26
N LEU A 234 -5.90 -23.27 -17.14
CA LEU A 234 -5.87 -21.81 -17.13
C LEU A 234 -5.68 -21.16 -18.51
N THR A 235 -5.60 -21.93 -19.60
CA THR A 235 -5.34 -21.39 -20.96
C THR A 235 -6.20 -21.97 -22.08
N THR A 236 -6.93 -23.07 -21.86
CA THR A 236 -7.69 -23.77 -22.90
C THR A 236 -9.10 -23.23 -23.15
N GLY A 237 -9.48 -22.14 -22.48
CA GLY A 237 -10.84 -21.59 -22.50
C GLY A 237 -11.78 -22.34 -21.55
N GLY A 238 -12.68 -21.60 -20.90
CA GLY A 238 -13.61 -22.14 -19.91
C GLY A 238 -13.66 -21.29 -18.64
N ALA A 239 -14.38 -21.76 -17.62
CA ALA A 239 -14.61 -20.99 -16.40
C ALA A 239 -13.30 -20.63 -15.67
N TRP A 240 -12.34 -21.56 -15.60
CA TRP A 240 -11.06 -21.32 -14.94
C TRP A 240 -10.17 -20.31 -15.67
N ASP A 241 -10.09 -20.38 -17.01
CA ASP A 241 -9.38 -19.39 -17.82
C ASP A 241 -9.99 -17.98 -17.68
N ASP A 242 -11.33 -17.87 -17.72
CA ASP A 242 -12.03 -16.59 -17.55
C ASP A 242 -11.77 -15.99 -16.15
N MET A 243 -11.89 -16.82 -15.10
CA MET A 243 -11.62 -16.40 -13.71
C MET A 243 -10.15 -16.01 -13.50
N PHE A 244 -9.22 -16.81 -14.02
CA PHE A 244 -7.79 -16.53 -13.91
C PHE A 244 -7.41 -15.28 -14.68
N THR A 245 -7.92 -15.09 -15.89
CA THR A 245 -7.68 -13.89 -16.70
C THR A 245 -8.19 -12.65 -15.97
N HIS A 246 -9.39 -12.70 -15.36
CA HIS A 246 -9.91 -11.60 -14.57
C HIS A 246 -9.05 -11.32 -13.33
N TRP A 247 -8.76 -12.35 -12.54
CA TRP A 247 -7.94 -12.25 -11.34
C TRP A 247 -6.53 -11.71 -11.64
N LYS A 248 -5.89 -12.22 -12.69
CA LYS A 248 -4.54 -11.82 -13.11
C LYS A 248 -4.47 -10.33 -13.43
N ARG A 249 -5.50 -9.78 -14.10
CA ARG A 249 -5.58 -8.33 -14.36
C ARG A 249 -5.62 -7.52 -13.07
N GLN A 250 -6.38 -7.97 -12.06
CA GLN A 250 -6.41 -7.30 -10.75
C GLN A 250 -5.05 -7.41 -10.04
N ASN A 251 -4.43 -8.59 -10.09
CA ASN A 251 -3.11 -8.81 -9.49
C ASN A 251 -2.03 -7.94 -10.14
N GLU A 252 -2.05 -7.78 -11.47
CA GLU A 252 -1.14 -6.90 -12.22
C GLU A 252 -1.27 -5.44 -11.76
N ILE A 253 -2.47 -4.97 -11.41
CA ILE A 253 -2.67 -3.64 -10.85
C ILE A 253 -2.01 -3.53 -9.47
N THR A 254 -2.22 -4.50 -8.58
CA THR A 254 -1.57 -4.53 -7.25
C THR A 254 -0.04 -4.53 -7.36
N VAL A 255 0.51 -5.36 -8.24
CA VAL A 255 1.95 -5.41 -8.52
C VAL A 255 2.46 -4.06 -9.05
N THR A 256 1.70 -3.41 -9.94
CA THR A 256 2.02 -2.08 -10.45
C THR A 256 2.05 -1.04 -9.33
N THR A 257 1.04 -1.00 -8.47
CA THR A 257 0.98 -0.10 -7.31
C THR A 257 2.20 -0.31 -6.39
N ARG A 258 2.57 -1.55 -6.07
CA ARG A 258 3.76 -1.84 -5.24
C ARG A 258 5.04 -1.32 -5.88
N ASN A 259 5.20 -1.50 -7.20
CA ASN A 259 6.37 -0.99 -7.93
C ASN A 259 6.43 0.54 -7.93
N GLN A 260 5.27 1.20 -8.04
CA GLN A 260 5.16 2.66 -7.96
C GLN A 260 5.55 3.18 -6.57
N ILE A 261 5.12 2.49 -5.51
CA ILE A 261 5.54 2.85 -4.14
C ILE A 261 7.02 2.58 -3.89
N LEU A 262 7.59 1.52 -4.48
CA LEU A 262 9.05 1.31 -4.43
C LEU A 262 9.81 2.44 -5.14
N THR A 263 9.30 2.93 -6.27
CA THR A 263 9.89 4.10 -6.94
C THR A 263 9.82 5.34 -6.03
N LEU A 264 8.68 5.60 -5.39
CA LEU A 264 8.55 6.71 -4.44
C LEU A 264 9.45 6.54 -3.20
N TYR A 265 9.60 5.32 -2.67
CA TYR A 265 10.54 5.02 -1.58
C TYR A 265 11.97 5.32 -1.98
N ASN A 266 12.38 4.86 -3.16
CA ASN A 266 13.72 5.11 -3.66
C ASN A 266 13.98 6.60 -3.91
N ALA A 267 12.96 7.38 -4.29
CA ALA A 267 13.08 8.82 -4.52
C ALA A 267 13.09 9.62 -3.20
N CYS A 268 12.17 9.33 -2.28
CA CYS A 268 11.84 10.18 -1.13
C CYS A 268 12.16 9.56 0.24
N GLY A 269 12.62 8.32 0.28
CA GLY A 269 13.01 7.62 1.50
C GLY A 269 11.84 7.11 2.35
N ALA A 270 12.03 7.09 3.67
CA ALA A 270 11.13 6.39 4.60
C ALA A 270 9.75 7.06 4.76
N VAL A 271 9.54 8.25 4.22
CA VAL A 271 8.27 8.99 4.31
C VAL A 271 7.07 8.22 3.76
N VAL A 272 7.30 7.31 2.81
CA VAL A 272 6.25 6.43 2.28
C VAL A 272 5.65 5.49 3.33
N LEU A 273 6.34 5.28 4.45
CA LEU A 273 5.87 4.44 5.56
C LEU A 273 5.04 5.22 6.59
N LEU A 274 4.90 6.54 6.46
CA LEU A 274 4.20 7.39 7.44
C LEU A 274 2.74 7.68 7.05
N ASP A 275 2.47 7.81 5.74
CA ASP A 275 1.16 8.24 5.24
C ASP A 275 0.37 7.06 4.66
N ALA A 276 -0.79 6.76 5.26
CA ALA A 276 -1.65 5.65 4.88
C ALA A 276 -2.17 5.72 3.44
N ILE A 277 -2.12 6.88 2.77
CA ILE A 277 -2.43 6.96 1.34
C ILE A 277 -1.50 6.08 0.51
N TRP A 278 -0.29 5.82 0.98
CA TRP A 278 0.71 4.99 0.30
C TRP A 278 0.45 3.49 0.40
N ASP A 279 -0.59 3.08 1.14
CA ASP A 279 -1.00 1.69 1.27
C ASP A 279 -1.10 1.01 -0.10
N ILE A 280 -0.49 -0.17 -0.21
CA ILE A 280 -0.40 -0.99 -1.42
C ILE A 280 -1.75 -1.36 -2.04
N ARG A 281 -2.86 -1.24 -1.29
CA ARG A 281 -4.24 -1.41 -1.81
C ARG A 281 -4.75 -0.19 -2.55
N THR A 282 -4.18 0.98 -2.30
CA THR A 282 -4.67 2.22 -2.88
C THR A 282 -4.23 2.31 -4.34
N HIS A 283 -5.19 2.18 -5.25
CA HIS A 283 -4.97 2.39 -6.67
C HIS A 283 -4.50 3.82 -6.92
N ARG A 284 -3.40 3.95 -7.68
CA ARG A 284 -2.83 5.25 -8.02
C ARG A 284 -3.58 5.92 -9.16
N THR A 285 -3.62 7.25 -9.13
CA THR A 285 -4.19 8.01 -10.25
C THR A 285 -3.31 7.92 -11.49
N LYS A 286 -3.91 8.13 -12.68
CA LYS A 286 -3.17 8.05 -13.96
C LYS A 286 -1.97 9.01 -14.05
N GLY A 287 -2.05 10.16 -13.38
CA GLY A 287 -0.99 11.17 -13.32
C GLY A 287 -0.02 11.04 -12.13
N PHE A 288 -0.02 9.88 -11.46
CA PHE A 288 0.82 9.64 -10.30
C PHE A 288 2.33 9.67 -10.62
N PRO A 289 2.82 9.05 -11.71
CA PRO A 289 4.24 9.14 -12.09
C PRO A 289 4.73 10.59 -12.26
N GLU A 290 3.95 11.42 -12.95
CA GLU A 290 4.28 12.82 -13.20
C GLU A 290 4.31 13.65 -11.90
N LEU A 291 3.48 13.29 -10.91
CA LEU A 291 3.54 13.89 -9.58
C LEU A 291 4.81 13.46 -8.82
N CYS A 292 5.21 12.19 -8.90
CA CYS A 292 6.45 11.71 -8.30
C CYS A 292 7.67 12.43 -8.89
N ASP A 293 7.71 12.55 -10.21
CA ASP A 293 8.79 13.24 -10.93
C ASP A 293 8.87 14.71 -10.48
N ALA A 294 7.74 15.41 -10.45
CA ALA A 294 7.69 16.81 -10.01
C ALA A 294 8.16 17.00 -8.56
N VAL A 295 7.80 16.08 -7.64
CA VAL A 295 8.26 16.11 -6.25
C VAL A 295 9.76 15.87 -6.17
N TYR A 296 10.27 14.87 -6.87
CA TYR A 296 11.70 14.55 -6.88
C TYR A 296 12.55 15.71 -7.40
N GLU A 297 12.17 16.28 -8.56
CA GLU A 297 12.84 17.45 -9.13
C GLU A 297 12.83 18.65 -8.15
N SER A 298 11.72 18.85 -7.43
CA SER A 298 11.61 19.92 -6.44
C SER A 298 12.49 19.68 -5.21
N LEU A 299 12.62 18.43 -4.76
CA LEU A 299 13.51 18.07 -3.66
C LEU A 299 14.99 18.29 -4.04
N ILE A 300 15.35 18.00 -5.29
CA ILE A 300 16.71 18.20 -5.81
C ILE A 300 17.01 19.68 -5.99
N ALA A 301 16.09 20.45 -6.58
CA ALA A 301 16.29 21.87 -6.85
C ALA A 301 16.55 22.70 -5.57
N ASN A 302 16.02 22.25 -4.43
CA ASN A 302 16.17 22.91 -3.14
C ASN A 302 17.45 22.52 -2.37
N ALA A 303 18.23 21.55 -2.86
CA ALA A 303 19.52 21.25 -2.24
C ALA A 303 20.52 22.39 -2.53
N ASP A 304 21.24 22.85 -1.51
CA ASP A 304 22.34 23.81 -1.69
C ASP A 304 23.32 23.21 -2.71
N PRO A 305 23.73 23.92 -3.78
CA PRO A 305 24.72 23.44 -4.73
C PRO A 305 26.03 22.93 -4.09
N LYS A 306 26.30 23.32 -2.83
CA LYS A 306 27.44 22.88 -2.03
C LYS A 306 27.16 21.65 -1.17
N ASP A 307 25.90 21.35 -0.86
CA ASP A 307 25.51 20.09 -0.25
C ASP A 307 25.30 19.09 -1.40
N GLU A 308 26.14 18.06 -1.48
CA GLU A 308 25.91 16.98 -2.44
C GLU A 308 24.46 16.49 -2.27
N HIS A 309 23.63 16.59 -3.33
CA HIS A 309 22.18 16.26 -3.31
C HIS A 309 21.79 15.00 -2.50
N PRO A 310 22.57 13.90 -2.51
CA PRO A 310 22.28 12.74 -1.67
C PRO A 310 22.21 13.06 -0.18
N LEU A 311 22.96 14.04 0.33
CA LEU A 311 23.04 14.37 1.76
C LEU A 311 21.74 14.96 2.31
N ALA A 312 21.06 15.83 1.56
CA ALA A 312 19.79 16.43 2.01
C ALA A 312 18.67 15.38 2.09
N LEU A 313 18.54 14.55 1.06
CA LEU A 313 17.58 13.44 1.03
C LEU A 313 17.93 12.35 2.06
N THR A 314 19.23 12.11 2.31
CA THR A 314 19.69 11.19 3.35
C THR A 314 19.28 11.69 4.73
N ARG A 315 19.54 12.97 5.06
CA ARG A 315 19.10 13.57 6.33
C ARG A 315 17.58 13.52 6.48
N PHE A 316 16.84 13.80 5.40
CA PHE A 316 15.39 13.69 5.41
C PHE A 316 14.92 12.25 5.69
N HIS A 317 15.53 11.25 5.05
CA HIS A 317 15.29 9.84 5.32
C HIS A 317 15.60 9.49 6.78
N GLU A 318 16.77 9.85 7.31
CA GLU A 318 17.18 9.58 8.70
C GLU A 318 16.20 10.17 9.71
N ASN A 319 15.81 11.44 9.55
CA ASN A 319 14.83 12.10 10.39
C ASN A 319 13.49 11.37 10.37
N THR A 320 13.08 10.90 9.19
CA THR A 320 11.83 10.15 9.02
C THR A 320 11.91 8.76 9.66
N CYS A 321 13.05 8.07 9.57
CA CYS A 321 13.30 6.82 10.27
C CYS A 321 13.18 6.99 11.80
N THR A 322 13.76 8.06 12.35
CA THR A 322 13.62 8.40 13.78
C THR A 322 12.17 8.66 14.15
N LEU A 323 11.43 9.41 13.32
CA LEU A 323 10.02 9.71 13.52
C LEU A 323 9.17 8.42 13.55
N ILE A 324 9.32 7.53 12.56
CA ILE A 324 8.60 6.25 12.52
C ILE A 324 8.92 5.40 13.74
N ALA A 325 10.20 5.34 14.14
CA ALA A 325 10.62 4.62 15.33
C ALA A 325 10.00 5.20 16.61
N LEU A 326 9.83 6.52 16.69
CA LEU A 326 9.16 7.18 17.80
C LEU A 326 7.67 6.85 17.82
N VAL A 327 6.98 6.96 16.69
CA VAL A 327 5.54 6.63 16.54
C VAL A 327 5.29 5.19 17.01
N LEU A 328 6.02 4.21 16.48
CA LEU A 328 5.85 2.80 16.83
C LEU A 328 6.18 2.53 18.31
N LYS A 329 7.17 3.23 18.88
CA LYS A 329 7.46 3.17 20.31
C LYS A 329 6.29 3.71 21.14
N ARG A 330 5.65 4.81 20.72
CA ARG A 330 4.53 5.43 21.43
C ARG A 330 3.25 4.60 21.34
N LEU A 331 3.05 3.90 20.23
CA LEU A 331 1.98 2.93 20.06
C LEU A 331 2.23 1.60 20.82
N ASN A 332 3.37 1.48 21.51
CA ASN A 332 3.78 0.28 22.23
C ASN A 332 3.92 -0.94 21.29
N LEU A 333 4.56 -0.75 20.14
CA LEU A 333 4.80 -1.79 19.11
C LEU A 333 6.31 -2.08 18.92
N PRO A 334 7.03 -2.57 19.93
CA PRO A 334 8.49 -2.72 19.87
C PRO A 334 8.98 -3.72 18.81
N GLU A 335 8.22 -4.76 18.52
CA GLU A 335 8.57 -5.81 17.55
C GLU A 335 8.47 -5.29 16.12
N ILE A 336 7.35 -4.61 15.80
CA ILE A 336 7.15 -3.94 14.51
C ILE A 336 8.23 -2.88 14.33
N ARG A 337 8.51 -2.08 15.38
CA ARG A 337 9.59 -1.10 15.35
C ARG A 337 10.93 -1.72 15.00
N ALA A 338 11.28 -2.85 15.62
CA ALA A 338 12.53 -3.56 15.34
C ALA A 338 12.58 -4.05 13.87
N HIS A 339 11.49 -4.65 13.38
CA HIS A 339 11.39 -5.12 11.99
C HIS A 339 11.53 -3.99 10.97
N VAL A 340 10.83 -2.88 11.19
CA VAL A 340 10.85 -1.72 10.30
C VAL A 340 12.23 -1.07 10.28
N LEU A 341 12.89 -0.93 11.44
CA LEU A 341 14.25 -0.40 11.50
C LEU A 341 15.27 -1.30 10.82
N ALA A 342 15.16 -2.63 10.99
CA ALA A 342 16.01 -3.58 10.29
C ALA A 342 15.83 -3.45 8.77
N PHE A 343 14.59 -3.40 8.28
CA PHE A 343 14.30 -3.18 6.87
C PHE A 343 14.92 -1.89 6.33
N LEU A 344 14.73 -0.76 7.03
CA LEU A 344 15.26 0.55 6.58
C LEU A 344 16.79 0.55 6.52
N GLN A 345 17.45 -0.19 7.41
CA GLN A 345 18.90 -0.36 7.41
C GLN A 345 19.40 -1.29 6.29
N GLU A 346 18.73 -2.42 6.06
CA GLU A 346 19.12 -3.43 5.07
C GLU A 346 18.72 -3.04 3.62
N HIS A 347 17.70 -2.19 3.49
CA HIS A 347 17.15 -1.74 2.22
C HIS A 347 17.12 -0.21 2.14
N PRO A 348 18.26 0.50 2.24
CA PRO A 348 18.27 1.95 2.14
C PRO A 348 17.74 2.39 0.76
N PRO A 349 17.04 3.54 0.68
CA PRO A 349 16.59 4.08 -0.60
C PRO A 349 17.78 4.45 -1.48
N SER A 350 17.62 4.35 -2.80
CA SER A 350 18.71 4.68 -3.75
C SER A 350 18.87 6.18 -4.01
N PHE A 351 17.89 7.00 -3.64
CA PHE A 351 17.79 8.43 -3.97
C PHE A 351 17.83 8.72 -5.47
N THR A 352 17.30 7.80 -6.27
CA THR A 352 17.23 7.89 -7.73
C THR A 352 15.81 7.64 -8.24
N LEU A 353 15.41 8.38 -9.27
CA LEU A 353 14.25 8.00 -10.09
C LEU A 353 14.65 6.85 -11.00
N ALA A 354 14.05 5.68 -10.77
CA ALA A 354 14.13 4.58 -11.71
C ALA A 354 12.98 4.73 -12.72
N HIS A 355 13.30 5.21 -13.93
CA HIS A 355 12.39 5.20 -15.07
C HIS A 355 12.18 3.78 -15.61
#